data_AF-A0A5J4SVA6-F1
#
_entry.id   AF-A0A5J4SVA6-F1
#
_cell.length_a   1.000
_cell.length_b   1.000
_cell.length_c   1.000
_cell.angle_alpha   90.00
_cell.angle_beta   90.00
_cell.angle_gamma   90.00
#
_symmetry.space_group_name_H-M   'P 1'
#
loop_
_entity.id
_entity.type
_entity.pdbx_description
1 polymer ?
#
loop_
_entity_poly.entity_id
_entity_poly.type
_entity_poly.pdbx_seq_one_letter_code
_entity_poly.pdbx_strand_id
1 'polypeptide(L)'
;MLSLPDLRIVWISQTYEGKIHDKNICDKENLRFPKGICLWQDGGFLGYKPENVIIKMPARKPRGRDLSQFQKQQNKEISSFRVKVEHAIGRVKIFRIVKERYRCHKLFFDDMVFEIACGLHNFRITSRLTI
;
A
#
# COMPACT_ATOMS: atom_id res chain seq x y z
N MET A 1 1.56 3.61 1.96
CA MET A 1 1.07 2.69 3.01
C MET A 1 1.63 1.28 2.76
N LEU A 2 2.04 0.57 3.80
CA LEU A 2 2.38 -0.85 3.78
C LEU A 2 1.38 -1.64 4.63
N SER A 3 0.94 -2.78 4.10
CA SER A 3 0.02 -3.71 4.76
C SER A 3 0.60 -5.12 4.76
N LEU A 4 0.34 -5.86 5.82
CA LEU A 4 0.63 -7.28 5.93
C LEU A 4 -0.50 -8.13 5.31
N PRO A 5 -0.28 -9.43 5.05
CA PRO A 5 -1.28 -10.32 4.46
C PRO A 5 -2.54 -10.54 5.30
N ASP A 6 -2.48 -10.24 6.60
CA ASP A 6 -3.59 -10.28 7.57
C ASP A 6 -4.43 -8.98 7.58
N LEU A 7 -4.16 -8.07 6.64
CA LEU A 7 -4.79 -6.76 6.48
C LEU A 7 -4.34 -5.72 7.52
N ARG A 8 -3.34 -6.03 8.35
CA ARG A 8 -2.78 -5.06 9.29
C ARG A 8 -1.93 -4.02 8.57
N ILE A 9 -2.18 -2.75 8.87
CA ILE A 9 -1.41 -1.63 8.35
C ILE A 9 -0.20 -1.43 9.26
N VAL A 10 1.00 -1.50 8.69
CA VAL A 10 2.25 -1.39 9.46
C VAL A 10 2.98 -0.08 9.24
N TRP A 11 2.65 0.64 8.17
CA TRP A 11 3.25 1.94 7.87
C TRP A 11 2.35 2.76 6.96
N ILE A 12 2.33 4.07 7.18
CA ILE A 12 1.72 5.08 6.31
C ILE A 12 2.76 6.18 6.06
N SER A 13 2.73 6.77 4.85
CA SER A 13 3.54 7.95 4.55
C SER A 13 2.86 9.19 5.14
N GLN A 14 3.56 10.31 5.12
CA GLN A 14 2.89 11.60 5.23
C GLN A 14 1.89 11.79 4.06
N THR A 15 0.98 12.74 4.24
CA THR A 15 0.02 13.15 3.25
C THR A 15 0.71 14.09 2.27
N TYR A 16 0.64 13.74 0.99
CA TYR A 16 1.21 14.52 -0.09
C TYR A 16 0.10 15.03 -1.00
N GLU A 17 0.37 16.14 -1.69
CA GLU A 17 -0.50 16.60 -2.76
C GLU A 17 -0.64 15.54 -3.85
N GLY A 18 -1.86 15.35 -4.38
CA GLY A 18 -2.14 14.34 -5.41
C GLY A 18 -1.42 14.52 -6.75
N LYS A 19 -0.66 15.60 -6.92
CA LYS A 19 0.23 15.81 -8.09
C LYS A 19 1.55 15.04 -7.96
N ILE A 20 1.94 14.66 -6.75
CA ILE A 20 3.20 13.96 -6.50
C ILE A 20 2.97 12.47 -6.77
N HIS A 21 3.79 11.92 -7.66
CA HIS A 21 3.72 10.50 -7.98
C HIS A 21 4.13 9.63 -6.79
N ASP A 22 3.39 8.55 -6.52
CA ASP A 22 3.59 7.66 -5.37
C ASP A 22 5.03 7.15 -5.23
N LYS A 23 5.69 6.84 -6.36
CA LYS A 23 7.11 6.44 -6.37
C LYS A 23 8.03 7.51 -5.76
N ASN A 24 7.80 8.78 -6.07
CA ASN A 24 8.60 9.89 -5.54
C ASN A 24 8.37 10.09 -4.03
N ILE A 25 7.15 9.79 -3.56
CA ILE A 25 6.85 9.79 -2.12
C ILE A 25 7.69 8.71 -1.44
N CYS A 26 7.69 7.48 -1.97
CA CYS A 26 8.51 6.40 -1.41
C CYS A 26 10.02 6.70 -1.43
N ASP A 27 10.52 7.32 -2.50
CA ASP A 27 11.92 7.74 -2.59
C ASP A 27 12.26 8.79 -1.51
N LYS A 28 11.35 9.74 -1.24
CA LYS A 28 11.52 10.78 -0.20
C LYS A 28 11.46 10.22 1.22
N GLU A 29 10.54 9.30 1.47
CA GLU A 29 10.32 8.66 2.78
C GLU A 29 11.47 7.73 3.18
N ASN A 30 12.31 7.31 2.22
CA ASN A 30 13.55 6.54 2.43
C ASN A 30 13.37 5.34 3.39
N LEU A 31 12.37 4.51 3.10
CA LEU A 31 12.01 3.38 3.95
C LEU A 31 13.14 2.35 4.03
N ARG A 32 13.52 2.01 5.27
CA ARG A 32 14.49 0.96 5.55
C ARG A 32 13.79 -0.33 5.94
N PHE A 33 14.17 -1.42 5.29
CA PHE A 33 13.60 -2.73 5.55
C PHE A 33 14.67 -3.66 6.12
N PRO A 34 14.31 -4.58 7.04
CA PRO A 34 15.19 -5.66 7.43
C PRO A 34 15.41 -6.64 6.27
N LYS A 35 16.54 -7.36 6.32
CA LYS A 35 16.93 -8.34 5.31
C LYS A 35 15.91 -9.48 5.20
N GLY A 36 15.62 -9.88 3.96
CA GLY A 36 14.79 -11.05 3.67
C GLY A 36 13.30 -10.75 3.55
N ILE A 37 12.87 -9.48 3.62
CA ILE A 37 11.47 -9.13 3.36
C ILE A 37 11.15 -9.25 1.87
N CYS A 38 9.98 -9.82 1.58
CA CYS A 38 9.37 -9.80 0.26
C CYS A 38 8.37 -8.64 0.17
N LEU A 39 8.65 -7.67 -0.71
CA LEU A 39 7.78 -6.52 -0.94
C LEU A 39 7.03 -6.69 -2.26
N TRP A 40 5.71 -6.74 -2.15
CA TRP A 40 4.81 -6.81 -3.29
C TRP A 40 4.43 -5.40 -3.71
N GLN A 41 4.87 -4.99 -4.89
CA GLN A 41 4.70 -3.64 -5.41
C GLN A 41 3.71 -3.60 -6.57
N ASP A 42 2.90 -2.54 -6.63
CA ASP A 42 2.12 -2.21 -7.82
C ASP A 42 3.03 -1.63 -8.93
N GLY A 43 2.59 -1.69 -10.18
CA GLY A 43 3.29 -1.16 -11.34
C GLY A 43 3.49 0.37 -11.30
N GLY A 44 2.78 1.08 -10.42
CA GLY A 44 2.99 2.50 -10.11
C GLY A 44 4.26 2.79 -9.30
N PHE A 45 4.89 1.77 -8.70
CA PHE A 45 6.17 1.90 -8.00
C PHE A 45 7.35 1.47 -8.86
N LEU A 46 7.18 1.42 -10.19
CA LEU A 46 8.26 1.04 -11.10
C LEU A 46 9.49 1.93 -10.88
N GLY A 47 10.63 1.29 -10.61
CA GLY A 47 11.90 1.97 -10.33
C GLY A 47 12.18 2.24 -8.85
N TYR A 48 11.23 2.00 -7.95
CA TYR A 48 11.48 2.03 -6.51
C TYR A 48 12.18 0.73 -6.06
N LYS A 49 13.43 0.84 -5.63
CA LYS A 49 14.27 -0.31 -5.25
C LYS A 49 14.90 -0.09 -3.87
N PRO A 50 14.16 -0.34 -2.78
CA PRO A 50 14.72 -0.27 -1.44
C PRO A 50 15.77 -1.37 -1.23
N GLU A 51 16.79 -1.07 -0.43
CA GLU A 51 17.81 -2.04 -0.04
C GLU A 51 17.22 -3.17 0.81
N ASN A 52 17.86 -4.34 0.79
CA ASN A 52 17.54 -5.50 1.63
C ASN A 52 16.18 -6.18 1.39
N VAL A 53 15.52 -5.87 0.27
CA VAL A 53 14.17 -6.37 -0.06
C VAL A 53 14.14 -7.17 -1.36
N ILE A 54 13.39 -8.27 -1.36
CA ILE A 54 13.02 -9.02 -2.56
C ILE A 54 11.74 -8.39 -3.14
N ILE A 55 11.84 -7.76 -4.30
CA ILE A 55 10.69 -7.08 -4.92
C ILE A 55 9.93 -8.06 -5.82
N LYS A 56 8.62 -8.15 -5.60
CA LYS A 56 7.66 -8.84 -6.48
C LYS A 56 6.78 -7.79 -7.14
N MET A 57 6.86 -7.68 -8.47
CA MET A 57 6.10 -6.70 -9.26
C MET A 57 5.50 -7.41 -10.48
N PRO A 58 4.28 -7.06 -10.91
CA PRO A 58 3.67 -7.73 -12.04
C PRO A 58 4.49 -7.48 -13.31
N ALA A 59 4.71 -8.53 -14.10
CA ALA A 59 5.33 -8.44 -15.41
C ALA A 59 4.41 -7.66 -16.35
N ARG A 60 4.92 -6.56 -16.92
CA ARG A 60 4.21 -5.80 -17.96
C ARG A 60 4.16 -6.61 -19.25
N LYS A 61 3.04 -6.50 -19.98
CA LYS A 61 2.91 -7.10 -21.31
C LYS A 61 3.96 -6.46 -22.25
N PRO A 62 4.86 -7.25 -22.86
CA PRO A 62 5.80 -6.73 -23.85
C PRO A 62 5.06 -6.18 -25.09
N ARG A 63 5.59 -5.13 -25.71
CA ARG A 63 4.99 -4.55 -26.93
C ARG A 63 4.93 -5.62 -28.03
N GLY A 64 3.74 -5.82 -28.61
CA GLY A 64 3.52 -6.76 -29.71
C GLY A 64 3.63 -8.24 -29.37
N ARG A 65 3.71 -8.61 -28.08
CA ARG A 65 3.83 -10.02 -27.65
C ARG A 65 2.92 -10.30 -26.46
N ASP A 66 2.54 -11.56 -26.29
CA ASP A 66 1.76 -12.01 -25.14
C ASP A 66 2.63 -12.39 -23.95
N LEU A 67 2.02 -12.33 -22.77
CA LEU A 67 2.63 -12.85 -21.55
C LEU A 67 2.71 -14.37 -21.64
N SER A 68 3.87 -14.92 -21.29
CA SER A 68 4.05 -16.36 -21.10
C SER A 68 3.08 -16.88 -20.03
N GLN A 69 2.70 -18.16 -20.10
CA GLN A 69 1.88 -18.80 -19.07
C GLN A 69 2.49 -18.65 -17.67
N PHE A 70 3.82 -18.75 -17.56
CA PHE A 70 4.54 -18.55 -16.31
C PHE A 70 4.37 -17.12 -15.76
N GLN A 71 4.52 -16.11 -16.64
CA GLN A 71 4.32 -14.70 -16.26
C GLN A 71 2.86 -14.42 -15.87
N LYS A 72 1.90 -15.05 -16.56
CA LYS A 72 0.47 -14.95 -16.20
C LYS A 72 0.21 -15.52 -14.81
N GLN A 73 0.78 -16.68 -14.50
CA GLN A 73 0.65 -17.31 -13.18
C GLN A 73 1.26 -16.43 -12.08
N GLN A 74 2.48 -15.91 -12.29
CA GLN A 74 3.10 -14.96 -11.34
C GLN A 74 2.24 -13.70 -11.15
N ASN A 75 1.72 -13.13 -12.24
CA ASN A 75 0.84 -11.96 -12.14
C ASN A 75 -0.46 -12.27 -11.40
N LYS A 76 -0.99 -13.50 -11.51
CA LYS A 76 -2.17 -13.95 -10.77
C LYS A 76 -1.91 -13.99 -9.26
N GLU A 77 -0.76 -14.51 -8.85
CA GLU A 77 -0.34 -14.49 -7.44
C GLU A 77 -0.18 -13.07 -6.90
N ILE A 78 0.51 -12.21 -7.66
CA ILE A 78 0.69 -10.79 -7.29
C ILE A 78 -0.67 -10.08 -7.19
N SER A 79 -1.57 -10.34 -8.13
CA SER A 79 -2.93 -9.79 -8.11
C SER A 79 -3.71 -10.23 -6.88
N SER A 80 -3.60 -11.49 -6.46
CA SER A 80 -4.23 -11.98 -5.23
C SER A 80 -3.77 -11.21 -3.98
N PHE A 81 -2.48 -10.89 -3.88
CA PHE A 81 -1.98 -10.05 -2.80
C PHE A 81 -2.46 -8.60 -2.89
N ARG A 82 -2.55 -8.02 -4.10
CA ARG A 82 -3.08 -6.66 -4.29
C ARG A 82 -4.51 -6.51 -3.79
N VAL A 83 -5.38 -7.50 -4.05
CA VAL A 83 -6.76 -7.50 -3.56
C VAL A 83 -6.80 -7.37 -2.03
N LYS A 84 -5.88 -7.99 -1.30
CA LYS A 84 -5.80 -7.83 0.16
C LYS A 84 -5.44 -6.41 0.58
N VAL A 85 -4.49 -5.77 -0.11
CA VAL A 85 -4.13 -4.38 0.15
C VAL A 85 -5.31 -3.45 -0.14
N GLU A 86 -6.01 -3.65 -1.24
CA GLU A 86 -7.23 -2.90 -1.58
C GLU A 86 -8.33 -3.09 -0.54
N HIS A 87 -8.50 -4.30 0.00
CA HIS A 87 -9.40 -4.55 1.12
C HIS A 87 -8.98 -3.80 2.40
N ALA A 88 -7.68 -3.72 2.72
CA ALA A 88 -7.21 -2.95 3.86
C ALA A 88 -7.52 -1.45 3.67
N ILE A 89 -7.24 -0.89 2.48
CA ILE A 89 -7.57 0.50 2.14
C ILE A 89 -9.08 0.74 2.21
N GLY A 90 -9.88 -0.17 1.65
CA GLY A 90 -11.34 -0.07 1.68
C GLY A 90 -11.89 -0.07 3.11
N ARG A 91 -11.31 -0.86 4.02
CA ARG A 91 -11.67 -0.88 5.44
C ARG A 91 -11.29 0.40 6.17
N VAL A 92 -10.19 1.06 5.81
CA VAL A 92 -9.87 2.40 6.35
C VAL A 92 -10.83 3.45 5.79
N LYS A 93 -11.18 3.36 4.51
CA LYS A 93 -12.10 4.30 3.85
C LYS A 93 -13.58 4.18 4.27
N ILE A 94 -13.91 3.34 5.25
CA ILE A 94 -15.25 3.32 5.87
C ILE A 94 -15.52 4.63 6.60
N PHE A 95 -14.48 5.26 7.16
CA PHE A 95 -14.60 6.54 7.85
C PHE A 95 -14.84 7.63 6.81
N ARG A 96 -16.01 8.29 6.88
CA ARG A 96 -16.40 9.33 5.91
C ARG A 96 -15.36 10.44 5.81
N ILE A 97 -14.74 10.80 6.93
CA ILE A 97 -13.68 11.82 6.98
C ILE A 97 -12.43 11.45 6.14
N VAL A 98 -12.16 10.16 5.90
CA VAL A 98 -11.03 9.71 5.07
C VAL A 98 -11.39 9.69 3.58
N LYS A 99 -12.66 9.49 3.24
CA LYS A 99 -13.11 9.32 1.84
C LYS A 99 -13.74 10.57 1.24
N GLU A 100 -14.31 11.45 2.07
CA GLU A 100 -15.04 12.64 1.65
C GLU A 100 -14.18 13.89 1.86
N ARG A 101 -14.42 14.89 1.01
CA ARG A 101 -13.77 16.19 1.14
C ARG A 101 -14.35 16.90 2.36
N TYR A 102 -13.51 17.20 3.34
CA TYR A 102 -13.85 18.03 4.48
C TYR A 102 -13.17 19.42 4.38
N ARG A 103 -13.68 20.40 5.12
CA ARG A 103 -13.23 21.81 5.08
C ARG A 103 -12.43 22.17 6.35
N CYS A 104 -11.39 21.40 6.64
CA CYS A 104 -10.46 21.69 7.72
C CYS A 104 -9.10 22.05 7.10
N HIS A 105 -8.55 23.21 7.45
CA HIS A 105 -7.29 23.73 6.92
C HIS A 105 -6.18 23.74 7.97
N LYS A 106 -6.35 22.99 9.07
CA LYS A 106 -5.31 22.85 10.09
C LYS A 106 -4.15 22.04 9.52
N LEU A 107 -2.93 22.51 9.76
CA LEU A 107 -1.71 21.83 9.38
C LEU A 107 -1.68 20.41 9.97
N PHE A 108 -1.25 19.41 9.19
CA PHE A 108 -1.15 18.00 9.58
C PHE A 108 -2.47 17.31 10.00
N PHE A 109 -3.62 17.95 9.76
CA PHE A 109 -4.90 17.36 10.12
C PHE A 109 -5.21 16.12 9.28
N ASP A 110 -4.87 16.13 7.99
CA ASP A 110 -5.01 14.97 7.11
C ASP A 110 -4.21 13.77 7.62
N ASP A 111 -2.95 13.99 8.01
CA ASP A 111 -2.07 12.96 8.57
C ASP A 111 -2.67 12.36 9.83
N MET A 112 -3.07 13.21 10.77
CA MET A 112 -3.66 12.79 12.03
C MET A 112 -4.95 11.98 11.82
N VAL A 113 -5.83 12.45 10.92
CA VAL A 113 -7.06 11.73 10.58
C VAL A 113 -6.76 10.35 10.00
N PHE A 114 -5.81 10.28 9.06
CA PHE A 114 -5.47 9.03 8.41
C PHE A 114 -4.78 8.05 9.37
N GLU A 115 -3.91 8.55 10.25
CA GLU A 115 -3.25 7.76 11.29
C GLU A 115 -4.26 7.17 12.27
N ILE A 116 -5.19 7.99 12.80
CA ILE A 116 -6.26 7.53 13.70
C ILE A 116 -7.12 6.47 13.00
N ALA A 117 -7.50 6.69 11.74
CA ALA A 117 -8.31 5.74 10.98
C ALA A 117 -7.59 4.39 10.79
N CYS A 118 -6.29 4.41 10.48
CA CYS A 118 -5.47 3.21 10.38
C CYS A 118 -5.32 2.50 11.74
N GLY A 119 -5.14 3.27 12.82
CA GLY A 119 -5.08 2.76 14.19
C GLY A 119 -6.37 2.04 14.61
N LEU A 120 -7.53 2.65 14.34
CA LEU A 120 -8.85 2.05 14.61
C LEU A 120 -9.09 0.78 13.77
N HIS A 121 -8.67 0.78 12.50
CA HIS A 121 -8.72 -0.42 11.65
C HIS A 121 -7.87 -1.56 12.22
N ASN A 122 -6.62 -1.26 12.61
CA ASN A 122 -5.73 -2.23 13.23
C ASN A 122 -6.28 -2.75 14.55
N PHE A 123 -6.80 -1.87 15.42
CA PHE A 123 -7.44 -2.26 16.67
C PHE A 123 -8.60 -3.24 16.42
N ARG A 124 -9.46 -2.93 15.45
CA ARG A 124 -10.57 -3.81 15.06
C ARG A 124 -10.09 -5.19 14.56
N ILE A 125 -8.98 -5.27 13.83
CA ILE A 125 -8.40 -6.54 13.39
C ILE A 125 -7.94 -7.35 14.60
N THR A 126 -7.17 -6.73 15.50
CA THR A 126 -6.65 -7.41 16.69
C THR A 126 -7.77 -7.91 17.60
N SER A 127 -8.77 -7.08 17.91
CA SER A 127 -9.88 -7.46 18.80
C SER A 127 -10.76 -8.58 18.23
N ARG A 128 -10.78 -8.76 16.90
CA ARG A 128 -11.47 -9.90 16.25
C ARG A 128 -10.68 -11.20 16.29
N LEU A 129 -9.37 -11.14 16.45
CA LEU A 129 -8.50 -12.32 16.59
C LEU A 129 -8.50 -12.86 18.03
N THR A 130 -9.12 -12.14 18.98
CA THR A 130 -9.10 -12.46 20.42
C THR A 130 -10.42 -13.08 20.90
N ILE A 131 -11.33 -13.43 19.98
CA ILE A 131 -12.61 -14.11 20.23
C ILE A 131 -12.64 -15.35 19.34
#